data_AF-A0A5E4QTD5-F1
#
_entry.id   AF-A0A5E4QTD5-F1
#
_cell.length_a   1.000
_cell.length_b   1.000
_cell.length_c   1.000
_cell.angle_alpha   90.00
_cell.angle_beta   90.00
_cell.angle_gamma   90.00
#
_symmetry.space_group_name_H-M   'P 1'
#
loop_
_entity.id
_entity.type
_entity.pdbx_description
1 polymer ?
#
loop_
_entity_poly.entity_id
_entity_poly.type
_entity_poly.pdbx_seq_one_letter_code
_entity_poly.pdbx_strand_id
1 'polypeptide(L)'
;MYLSKCCYFVPLRIGLLVFAVLKILAIITHYIYFDESDFPPDTEEDERDFMMVLIIGGIMKLIQVLFTGALIIGIVKRKYDVVHVCYVYSAVILALELLKCIVYIPLETYRLYAYIQDDVWWPFCSLMTSSLLVIGVEFYFVVLIRSHLCSMKECVSSQESSAESPKKPRP
;
A
#
# COMPACT_ATOMS: atom_id res chain seq x y z
N MET A 1 -25.64 15.92 -22.23
CA MET A 1 -24.23 16.35 -22.06
C MET A 1 -23.56 15.43 -21.05
N TYR A 2 -22.85 14.38 -21.48
CA TYR A 2 -22.25 13.37 -20.56
C TYR A 2 -20.76 13.09 -20.83
N LEU A 3 -20.13 13.76 -21.80
CA LEU A 3 -18.70 13.52 -22.11
C LEU A 3 -17.73 14.04 -21.03
N SER A 4 -18.14 14.99 -20.19
CA SER A 4 -17.23 15.62 -19.21
C SER A 4 -16.82 14.71 -18.04
N LYS A 5 -17.66 13.73 -17.65
CA LYS A 5 -17.34 12.82 -16.54
C LYS A 5 -16.20 11.85 -16.87
N CYS A 6 -16.04 11.41 -18.12
CA CYS A 6 -14.97 10.50 -18.52
C CYS A 6 -13.57 11.14 -18.49
N CYS A 7 -13.45 12.47 -18.57
CA CYS A 7 -12.17 13.15 -18.61
C CYS A 7 -11.51 13.28 -17.22
N TYR A 8 -12.29 13.33 -16.13
CA TYR A 8 -11.76 13.38 -14.76
C TYR A 8 -11.09 12.08 -14.32
N PHE A 9 -11.34 10.97 -15.02
CA PHE A 9 -10.69 9.68 -14.75
C PHE A 9 -9.24 9.60 -15.20
N VAL A 10 -8.86 10.39 -16.21
CA VAL A 10 -7.52 10.35 -16.79
C VAL A 10 -6.46 10.82 -15.77
N PRO A 11 -6.60 11.98 -15.10
CA PRO A 11 -5.61 12.41 -14.11
C PRO A 11 -5.57 11.48 -12.89
N LEU A 12 -6.72 10.97 -12.42
CA LEU A 12 -6.77 10.02 -11.30
C LEU A 12 -6.05 8.71 -11.63
N ARG A 13 -6.27 8.17 -12.84
CA ARG A 13 -5.65 6.93 -13.31
C ARG A 13 -4.14 7.09 -13.49
N ILE A 14 -3.70 8.21 -14.07
CA ILE A 14 -2.28 8.52 -14.24
C ILE A 14 -1.63 8.70 -12.87
N GLY A 15 -2.24 9.46 -11.96
CA GLY A 15 -1.74 9.64 -10.60
C GLY A 15 -1.59 8.32 -9.84
N LEU A 16 -2.59 7.45 -9.91
CA LEU A 16 -2.54 6.13 -9.26
C LEU A 16 -1.46 5.22 -9.87
N LEU A 17 -1.27 5.24 -11.20
CA LEU A 17 -0.22 4.49 -11.88
C LEU A 17 1.18 5.01 -11.51
N VAL A 18 1.38 6.33 -11.53
CA VAL A 18 2.65 6.95 -11.12
C VAL A 18 2.96 6.59 -9.68
N PHE A 19 1.97 6.69 -8.79
CA PHE A 19 2.16 6.35 -7.38
C PHE A 19 2.46 4.87 -7.16
N ALA A 20 1.80 3.97 -7.89
CA ALA A 20 2.07 2.53 -7.82
C ALA A 20 3.51 2.21 -8.28
N VAL A 21 4.01 2.86 -9.33
CA VAL A 21 5.39 2.71 -9.79
C VAL A 21 6.38 3.28 -8.77
N LEU A 22 6.12 4.49 -8.25
CA LEU A 22 6.95 5.10 -7.21
C LEU A 22 7.03 4.23 -5.96
N LYS A 23 5.93 3.57 -5.57
CA LYS A 23 5.90 2.64 -4.45
C LYS A 23 6.79 1.41 -4.67
N ILE A 24 6.77 0.83 -5.88
CA ILE A 24 7.66 -0.29 -6.22
C ILE A 24 9.12 0.18 -6.17
N LEU A 25 9.43 1.34 -6.75
CA LEU A 25 10.78 1.90 -6.72
C LEU A 25 11.23 2.16 -5.29
N ALA A 26 10.38 2.74 -4.44
CA ALA A 26 10.70 2.98 -3.03
C ALA A 26 11.00 1.68 -2.27
N ILE A 27 10.24 0.60 -2.52
CA ILE A 27 10.51 -0.72 -1.92
C ILE A 27 11.87 -1.27 -2.38
N ILE A 28 12.17 -1.18 -3.68
CA ILE A 28 13.45 -1.66 -4.24
C ILE A 28 14.62 -0.85 -3.69
N THR A 29 14.51 0.48 -3.67
CA THR A 29 15.54 1.36 -3.10
C THR A 29 15.74 1.08 -1.62
N HIS A 30 14.67 0.87 -0.85
CA HIS A 30 14.80 0.49 0.55
C HIS A 30 15.57 -0.83 0.71
N TYR A 31 15.30 -1.84 -0.12
CA TYR A 31 16.03 -3.11 -0.06
C TYR A 31 17.52 -2.99 -0.42
N ILE A 32 17.87 -2.10 -1.35
CA ILE A 32 19.27 -1.93 -1.81
C ILE A 32 20.08 -1.10 -0.80
N TYR A 33 19.46 -0.12 -0.12
CA TYR A 33 20.18 0.86 0.70
C TYR A 33 19.99 0.70 2.21
N PHE A 34 18.91 0.04 2.66
CA PHE A 34 18.56 -0.17 4.06
C PHE A 34 18.48 -1.66 4.38
N ASP A 35 19.31 -2.48 3.73
CA ASP A 35 19.57 -3.84 4.22
C ASP A 35 19.99 -3.69 5.68
N GLU A 36 19.28 -4.35 6.61
CA GLU A 36 19.31 -4.11 8.07
C GLU A 36 20.66 -4.49 8.73
N SER A 37 21.76 -4.50 7.97
CA SER A 37 23.12 -4.80 8.41
C SER A 37 23.72 -3.77 9.38
N ASP A 38 23.03 -2.67 9.66
CA ASP A 38 23.54 -1.61 10.55
C ASP A 38 23.43 -1.96 12.04
N PHE A 39 22.69 -3.00 12.41
CA PHE A 39 22.62 -3.51 13.78
C PHE A 39 22.98 -5.00 13.80
N PRO A 40 24.28 -5.34 13.88
CA PRO A 40 24.68 -6.73 13.99
C PRO A 40 24.10 -7.34 15.28
N PRO A 41 23.52 -8.54 15.21
CA PRO A 41 23.05 -9.27 16.39
C PRO A 41 24.21 -9.58 17.34
N ASP A 42 24.02 -9.31 18.64
CA ASP A 42 25.05 -9.49 19.66
C ASP A 42 25.14 -10.95 20.17
N THR A 43 24.15 -11.80 19.88
CA THR A 43 24.10 -13.22 20.30
C THR A 43 23.63 -14.16 19.18
N GLU A 44 23.98 -15.45 19.26
CA GLU A 44 23.53 -16.48 18.29
C GLU A 44 22.00 -16.69 18.30
N GLU A 45 21.31 -16.40 19.41
CA GLU A 45 19.84 -16.42 19.46
C GLU A 45 19.26 -15.18 18.78
N ASP A 46 19.84 -14.00 19.01
CA ASP A 46 19.45 -12.77 18.30
C ASP A 46 19.74 -12.86 16.79
N GLU A 47 20.79 -13.59 16.36
CA GLU A 47 21.08 -13.85 14.95
C GLU A 47 19.94 -14.59 14.24
N ARG A 48 19.36 -15.60 14.90
CA ARG A 48 18.27 -16.39 14.33
C ARG A 48 16.98 -15.58 14.25
N ASP A 49 16.68 -14.83 15.31
CA ASP A 49 15.50 -13.96 15.36
C ASP A 49 15.61 -12.84 14.32
N PHE A 50 16.79 -12.22 14.20
CA PHE A 50 17.09 -11.21 13.19
C PHE A 50 16.91 -11.75 11.76
N MET A 51 17.48 -12.93 11.46
CA MET A 51 17.31 -13.59 10.16
C MET A 51 15.83 -13.90 9.88
N MET A 52 15.07 -14.33 10.88
CA MET A 52 13.65 -14.62 10.73
C MET A 52 12.84 -13.35 10.42
N VAL A 53 13.14 -12.24 11.11
CA VAL A 53 12.52 -10.93 10.84
C VAL A 53 12.83 -10.46 9.42
N LEU A 54 14.08 -10.59 8.99
CA LEU A 54 14.53 -10.18 7.65
C LEU A 54 13.85 -11.02 6.55
N ILE A 55 13.76 -12.33 6.72
CA ILE A 55 13.06 -13.24 5.78
C ILE A 55 11.57 -12.90 5.71
N ILE A 56 10.89 -12.75 6.85
CA ILE A 56 9.45 -12.44 6.89
C ILE A 56 9.19 -11.06 6.28
N GLY A 57 10.03 -10.07 6.61
CA GLY A 57 9.99 -8.73 6.03
C GLY A 57 10.15 -8.76 4.50
N GLY A 58 11.16 -9.49 4.02
CA GLY A 58 11.41 -9.68 2.59
C GLY A 58 10.23 -10.33 1.85
N ILE A 59 9.64 -11.39 2.42
CA ILE A 59 8.46 -12.04 1.85
C ILE A 59 7.27 -11.07 1.80
N MET A 60 6.99 -10.33 2.87
CA MET A 60 5.91 -9.36 2.92
C MET A 60 6.07 -8.26 1.85
N LYS A 61 7.28 -7.73 1.68
CA LYS A 61 7.59 -6.74 0.63
C LYS A 61 7.44 -7.33 -0.77
N LEU A 62 7.89 -8.56 -1.00
CA LEU A 62 7.71 -9.25 -2.28
C LEU A 62 6.22 -9.38 -2.63
N ILE A 63 5.40 -9.80 -1.68
CA ILE A 63 3.94 -9.90 -1.87
C ILE A 63 3.37 -8.51 -2.19
N GLN A 64 3.80 -7.46 -1.49
CA GLN A 64 3.36 -6.08 -1.75
C GLN A 64 3.71 -5.61 -3.18
N VAL A 65 4.89 -5.95 -3.70
CA VAL A 65 5.29 -5.68 -5.09
C VAL A 65 4.40 -6.44 -6.08
N LEU A 66 4.14 -7.73 -5.85
CA LEU A 66 3.27 -8.54 -6.70
C LEU A 66 1.85 -7.97 -6.79
N PHE A 67 1.25 -7.61 -5.65
CA PHE A 67 -0.09 -7.00 -5.62
C PHE A 67 -0.10 -5.60 -6.25
N THR A 68 0.96 -4.81 -6.08
CA THR A 68 1.07 -3.50 -6.74
C THR A 68 1.18 -3.66 -8.26
N GLY A 69 1.92 -4.66 -8.74
CA GLY A 69 1.95 -5.04 -10.16
C GLY A 69 0.60 -5.51 -10.69
N ALA A 70 -0.11 -6.36 -9.93
CA ALA A 70 -1.46 -6.80 -10.26
C ALA A 70 -2.45 -5.63 -10.33
N LEU A 71 -2.32 -4.65 -9.43
CA LEU A 71 -3.11 -3.42 -9.43
C LEU A 71 -2.85 -2.59 -10.70
N ILE A 72 -1.59 -2.41 -11.11
CA ILE A 72 -1.24 -1.72 -12.36
C ILE A 72 -1.92 -2.41 -13.55
N ILE A 73 -1.82 -3.75 -13.64
CA ILE A 73 -2.47 -4.52 -14.71
C ILE A 73 -3.99 -4.36 -14.65
N GLY A 74 -4.58 -4.40 -13.45
CA GLY A 74 -6.01 -4.20 -13.21
C GLY A 74 -6.50 -2.84 -13.69
N ILE A 75 -5.76 -1.77 -13.37
CA ILE A 75 -6.04 -0.40 -13.81
C ILE A 75 -5.90 -0.28 -15.33
N VAL A 76 -4.84 -0.82 -15.92
CA VAL A 76 -4.59 -0.76 -17.38
C VAL A 76 -5.67 -1.51 -18.15
N LYS A 77 -6.01 -2.73 -17.71
CA LYS A 77 -7.04 -3.57 -18.35
C LYS A 77 -8.47 -3.24 -17.92
N ARG A 78 -8.67 -2.25 -17.05
CA ARG A 78 -9.97 -1.85 -16.47
C ARG A 78 -10.76 -3.02 -15.88
N LYS A 79 -10.08 -3.96 -15.23
CA LYS A 79 -10.71 -5.12 -14.59
C LYS A 79 -11.11 -4.77 -13.15
N TYR A 80 -12.40 -4.55 -12.92
CA TYR A 80 -12.93 -4.16 -11.60
C TYR A 80 -12.54 -5.16 -10.50
N ASP A 81 -12.74 -6.46 -10.73
CA ASP A 81 -12.48 -7.50 -9.72
C ASP A 81 -11.03 -7.51 -9.24
N VAL A 82 -10.07 -7.34 -10.16
CA VAL A 82 -8.64 -7.31 -9.84
C VAL A 82 -8.30 -6.10 -8.98
N VAL A 83 -8.82 -4.92 -9.34
CA VAL A 83 -8.61 -3.68 -8.58
C VAL A 83 -9.28 -3.78 -7.20
N HIS A 84 -10.44 -4.42 -7.11
CA HIS A 84 -11.14 -4.64 -5.84
C HIS A 84 -10.36 -5.57 -4.90
N VAL A 85 -9.79 -6.67 -5.41
CA VAL A 85 -8.92 -7.55 -4.61
C VAL A 85 -7.68 -6.80 -4.13
N CYS A 86 -7.06 -5.99 -5.00
CA CYS A 86 -5.90 -5.18 -4.63
C CYS A 86 -6.23 -4.09 -3.59
N TYR A 87 -7.44 -3.55 -3.62
CA TYR A 87 -7.95 -2.62 -2.60
C TYR A 87 -8.04 -3.30 -1.23
N VAL A 88 -8.68 -4.47 -1.16
CA VAL A 88 -8.80 -5.24 0.09
C VAL A 88 -7.43 -5.59 0.63
N TYR A 89 -6.53 -6.09 -0.22
CA TYR A 89 -5.15 -6.39 0.17
C TYR A 89 -4.42 -5.16 0.73
N SER A 90 -4.54 -4.01 0.07
CA SER A 90 -3.89 -2.77 0.54
C SER A 90 -4.45 -2.29 1.89
N ALA A 91 -5.75 -2.48 2.14
CA ALA A 91 -6.37 -2.18 3.43
C ALA A 91 -5.88 -3.13 4.55
N VAL A 92 -5.68 -4.41 4.24
CA VAL A 92 -5.10 -5.38 5.19
C VAL A 92 -3.67 -5.01 5.54
N ILE A 93 -2.85 -4.64 4.55
CA ILE A 93 -1.47 -4.19 4.79
C ILE A 93 -1.45 -2.94 5.68
N LEU A 94 -2.33 -1.98 5.44
CA LEU A 94 -2.48 -0.80 6.29
C LEU A 94 -2.82 -1.17 7.75
N ALA A 95 -3.71 -2.15 7.95
CA ALA A 95 -4.05 -2.64 9.29
C ALA A 95 -2.86 -3.33 9.97
N LEU A 96 -2.05 -4.08 9.23
CA LEU A 96 -0.83 -4.70 9.74
C LEU A 96 0.24 -3.66 10.12
N GLU A 97 0.40 -2.59 9.34
CA GLU A 97 1.32 -1.48 9.67
C GLU A 97 0.87 -0.73 10.93
N LEU A 98 -0.44 -0.53 11.12
CA LEU A 98 -0.99 0.01 12.36
C LEU A 98 -0.70 -0.91 13.55
N LEU A 99 -0.88 -2.23 13.38
CA LEU A 99 -0.56 -3.21 14.43
C LEU A 99 0.93 -3.18 14.77
N LYS A 100 1.82 -3.07 13.77
CA LYS A 100 3.25 -2.89 13.97
C LYS A 100 3.54 -1.63 14.81
N CYS A 101 2.89 -0.51 14.54
CA CYS A 101 3.09 0.71 15.32
C CYS A 101 2.66 0.59 16.78
N ILE A 102 1.58 -0.15 17.04
CA ILE A 102 1.01 -0.30 18.39
C ILE A 102 1.76 -1.35 19.20
N VAL A 103 2.22 -2.43 18.57
CA VAL A 103 2.81 -3.59 19.27
C VAL A 103 4.32 -3.60 19.12
N TYR A 104 4.83 -3.58 17.89
CA TYR A 104 6.26 -3.78 17.61
C TYR A 104 7.09 -2.58 18.08
N ILE A 105 6.71 -1.35 17.75
CA ILE A 105 7.52 -0.16 18.11
C ILE A 105 7.68 -0.03 19.63
N PRO A 106 6.63 -0.15 20.47
CA PRO A 106 6.80 -0.10 21.92
C PRO A 106 7.62 -1.26 22.48
N LEU A 107 7.45 -2.47 21.94
CA LEU A 107 8.21 -3.64 22.36
C LEU A 107 9.71 -3.47 22.08
N GLU A 108 10.03 -2.99 20.89
CA GLU A 108 11.41 -2.76 20.47
C GLU A 108 12.05 -1.61 21.24
N THR A 109 11.28 -0.57 21.51
CA THR A 109 11.72 0.56 22.36
C THR A 109 11.96 0.11 23.80
N TYR A 110 11.13 -0.79 24.34
CA TYR A 110 11.34 -1.38 25.66
C TYR A 110 12.61 -2.23 25.70
N ARG A 111 12.88 -3.01 24.65
CA ARG A 111 14.15 -3.73 24.50
C ARG A 111 15.33 -2.76 24.48
N LEU A 112 15.33 -1.75 23.61
CA LEU A 112 16.41 -0.75 23.54
C LEU A 112 16.61 -0.01 24.86
N TYR A 113 15.53 0.27 25.61
CA TYR A 113 15.60 0.93 26.91
C TYR A 113 16.43 0.14 27.93
N ALA A 114 16.44 -1.19 27.83
CA ALA A 114 17.28 -2.02 28.69
C ALA A 114 18.79 -1.83 28.43
N TYR A 115 19.18 -1.37 27.23
CA TYR A 115 20.58 -1.26 26.81
C TYR A 115 21.10 0.18 26.76
N ILE A 116 20.28 1.16 26.37
CA ILE A 116 20.70 2.55 26.11
C ILE A 116 19.82 3.52 26.91
N GLN A 117 19.90 3.48 28.25
CA GLN A 117 18.95 4.17 29.15
C GLN A 117 18.72 5.67 28.87
N ASP A 118 19.74 6.40 28.39
CA ASP A 118 19.68 7.87 28.26
C ASP A 118 19.29 8.39 26.85
N ASP A 119 19.40 7.58 25.78
CA ASP A 119 19.23 8.05 24.38
C ASP A 119 18.09 7.35 23.59
N VAL A 120 17.23 6.55 24.23
CA VAL A 120 16.14 5.79 23.56
C VAL A 120 15.06 6.66 22.91
N TRP A 121 14.92 7.91 23.35
CA TRP A 121 13.90 8.83 22.81
C TRP A 121 14.12 9.14 21.32
N TRP A 122 15.37 9.25 20.88
CA TRP A 122 15.69 9.54 19.48
C TRP A 122 15.30 8.40 18.51
N PRO A 123 15.71 7.14 18.71
CA PRO A 123 15.30 6.02 17.87
C PRO A 123 13.78 5.79 17.96
N PHE A 124 13.15 5.95 19.13
CA PHE A 124 11.70 5.88 19.25
C PHE A 124 10.99 6.92 18.38
N CYS A 125 11.35 8.20 18.50
CA CYS A 125 10.76 9.28 17.71
C CYS A 125 11.00 9.06 16.21
N SER A 126 12.18 8.60 15.82
CA SER A 126 12.53 8.29 14.42
C SER A 126 11.69 7.13 13.86
N LEU A 127 11.60 6.02 14.59
CA LEU A 127 10.82 4.84 14.21
C LEU A 127 9.32 5.15 14.15
N MET A 128 8.80 5.90 15.12
CA MET A 128 7.40 6.30 15.15
C MET A 128 7.07 7.25 13.99
N THR A 129 7.91 8.26 13.75
CA THR A 129 7.69 9.23 12.67
C THR A 129 7.76 8.57 11.29
N SER A 130 8.76 7.71 11.06
CA SER A 130 8.88 6.97 9.80
C SER A 130 7.69 6.04 9.58
N SER A 131 7.23 5.34 10.61
CA SER A 131 6.08 4.43 10.50
C SER A 131 4.77 5.19 10.27
N LEU A 132 4.57 6.34 10.91
CA LEU A 132 3.41 7.20 10.66
C LEU A 132 3.39 7.76 9.22
N LEU A 133 4.56 8.09 8.67
CA LEU A 133 4.68 8.50 7.26
C LEU A 133 4.28 7.36 6.32
N VAL A 134 4.76 6.13 6.58
CA VAL A 134 4.38 4.94 5.81
C VAL A 134 2.87 4.69 5.87
N ILE A 135 2.27 4.76 7.06
CA ILE A 135 0.82 4.64 7.26
C ILE A 135 0.07 5.74 6.48
N GLY A 136 0.52 6.98 6.55
CA GLY A 136 -0.09 8.10 5.83
C GLY A 136 -0.07 7.90 4.31
N VAL A 137 1.08 7.45 3.78
CA VAL A 137 1.25 7.09 2.37
C VAL A 137 0.32 5.95 1.96
N GLU A 138 0.23 4.89 2.76
CA GLU A 138 -0.64 3.76 2.43
C GLU A 138 -2.12 4.07 2.59
N PHE A 139 -2.48 4.87 3.57
CA PHE A 139 -3.84 5.38 3.70
C PHE A 139 -4.23 6.18 2.45
N TYR A 140 -3.37 7.10 2.00
CA TYR A 140 -3.59 7.85 0.78
C TYR A 140 -3.73 6.94 -0.45
N PHE A 141 -2.89 5.92 -0.56
CA PHE A 141 -2.96 4.93 -1.64
C PHE A 141 -4.29 4.16 -1.65
N VAL A 142 -4.74 3.68 -0.49
CA VAL A 142 -6.03 2.99 -0.33
C VAL A 142 -7.19 3.90 -0.71
N VAL A 143 -7.15 5.18 -0.33
CA VAL A 143 -8.16 6.19 -0.72
C VAL A 143 -8.17 6.40 -2.24
N LEU A 144 -7.01 6.48 -2.89
CA LEU A 144 -6.93 6.61 -4.35
C LEU A 144 -7.52 5.39 -5.06
N ILE A 145 -7.21 4.17 -4.61
CA ILE A 145 -7.79 2.95 -5.19
C ILE A 145 -9.31 2.95 -5.02
N ARG A 146 -9.81 3.31 -3.83
CA ARG A 146 -11.25 3.39 -3.56
C ARG A 146 -11.93 4.41 -4.48
N SER A 147 -11.35 5.60 -4.63
CA SER A 147 -11.84 6.62 -5.55
C SER A 147 -11.92 6.09 -6.99
N HIS A 148 -10.90 5.34 -7.41
CA HIS A 148 -10.90 4.70 -8.73
C HIS A 148 -11.95 3.58 -8.88
N LEU A 149 -12.23 2.82 -7.83
CA LEU A 149 -13.28 1.78 -7.83
C LEU A 149 -14.69 2.38 -7.89
N CYS A 150 -14.98 3.42 -7.08
CA CYS A 150 -16.23 4.18 -7.17
C CYS A 150 -16.39 4.77 -8.57
N SER A 151 -15.29 5.31 -9.06
CA SER A 151 -14.94 5.58 -10.45
C SER A 151 -15.62 4.64 -11.47
N MET A 152 -15.07 3.43 -11.50
CA MET A 152 -15.46 2.34 -12.40
C MET A 152 -16.91 1.89 -12.22
N LYS A 153 -17.41 1.85 -10.98
CA LYS A 153 -18.78 1.40 -10.68
C LYS A 153 -19.83 2.30 -11.30
N GLU A 154 -19.65 3.62 -11.24
CA GLU A 154 -20.57 4.59 -11.86
C GLU A 154 -20.61 4.47 -13.39
N CYS A 155 -19.48 4.12 -14.02
CA CYS A 155 -19.44 3.87 -15.46
C CYS A 155 -20.23 2.63 -15.87
N VAL A 156 -20.11 1.54 -15.11
CA VAL A 156 -20.84 0.28 -15.40
C VAL A 156 -22.34 0.48 -15.26
N SER A 157 -22.81 1.12 -14.18
CA SER A 157 -24.24 1.39 -13.97
C SER A 157 -24.84 2.33 -15.02
N SER A 158 -24.05 3.29 -15.52
CA SER A 158 -24.50 4.20 -16.58
C SER A 158 -24.65 3.48 -17.92
N GLN A 159 -23.81 2.48 -18.18
CA GLN A 159 -23.82 1.70 -19.42
C GLN A 159 -25.02 0.73 -19.48
N GLU A 160 -25.41 0.15 -18.34
CA GLU A 160 -26.65 -0.65 -18.23
C GLU A 160 -27.90 0.20 -18.45
N SER A 161 -27.99 1.41 -17.88
CA SER A 161 -29.16 2.29 -18.09
C SER A 161 -29.32 2.77 -19.54
N SER A 162 -28.22 2.87 -20.30
CA SER A 162 -28.25 3.32 -21.69
C SER A 162 -28.54 2.18 -22.68
N ALA A 163 -28.40 0.92 -22.27
CA ALA A 163 -28.76 -0.25 -23.07
C ALA A 163 -30.27 -0.55 -23.07
N GLU A 164 -31.05 0.11 -22.20
CA GLU A 164 -32.48 -0.14 -22.01
C GLU A 164 -33.44 0.73 -22.86
N SER A 165 -32.94 1.50 -23.84
CA SER A 165 -33.80 2.26 -24.76
C SER A 165 -33.79 1.71 -26.19
N PRO A 166 -34.77 0.86 -26.53
CA PRO A 166 -35.29 0.83 -27.87
C PRO A 166 -36.83 0.85 -27.83
N LYS A 167 -37.43 2.03 -27.83
CA LYS A 167 -38.81 2.18 -28.35
C LYS A 167 -38.85 3.26 -29.41
N LYS A 168 -38.53 2.84 -30.64
CA LYS A 168 -39.12 3.41 -31.85
C LYS A 168 -40.65 3.36 -31.68
N PRO A 169 -41.38 4.47 -31.78
CA PRO A 169 -42.76 4.41 -32.24
C PRO A 169 -42.71 3.97 -33.70
N ARG A 170 -43.20 2.77 -33.99
CA ARG A 170 -43.64 2.37 -35.33
C ARG A 170 -45.08 2.88 -35.55
N PRO A 171 -45.50 3.02 -36.81
CA PRO A 171 -46.03 4.21 -37.46
C PRO A 171 -47.35 4.75 -36.92
#